data_AF-A0A8H8LWM6-F1
#
_entry.id   AF-A0A8H8LWM6-F1
#
_cell.length_a   1.000
_cell.length_b   1.000
_cell.length_c   1.000
_cell.angle_alpha   90.00
_cell.angle_beta   90.00
_cell.angle_gamma   90.00
#
_symmetry.space_group_name_H-M   'P 1'
#
loop_
_entity.id
_entity.type
_entity.pdbx_description
1 polymer ?
#
loop_
_entity_poly.entity_id
_entity_poly.type
_entity_poly.pdbx_seq_one_letter_code
_entity_poly.pdbx_strand_id
1 'polypeptide(L)'
;MRRQGEATGLLDLPPELLFDILVHSLSHHLPLVNKHIFYTLRHASPFVRAQYILCRHYDTLYQTHGRPSTQSVMDAALSYPMCTISIIEALERISPPLLALSSADRKRLGVTPGRWLFRNLQSHTKPKRRKPGRITSTLAPQSPLSDPLTFLEHLSAKYTLVFPEREAALALSTCVRAGPAQYSLLRFLLQAGADPGAKHCFALQVAATFGNMDAMKILIEPSESDVRKQEEREGVTKGGKRRRVEDRVHPTSKVLLAAVKNKHTELAHWLIHEKGVVPDMTTMHMLQHM
;
A
#
# COMPACT_ATOMS: atom_id res chain seq x y z
N MET A 1 21.55 30.29 -47.63
CA MET A 1 22.09 30.85 -46.38
C MET A 1 21.86 29.87 -45.24
N ARG A 2 22.80 28.94 -45.01
CA ARG A 2 22.77 28.00 -43.88
C ARG A 2 23.26 28.74 -42.65
N ARG A 3 22.44 28.84 -41.60
CA ARG A 3 22.91 29.35 -40.30
C ARG A 3 23.88 28.34 -39.69
N GLN A 4 25.01 28.89 -39.26
CA GLN A 4 26.08 28.20 -38.54
C GLN A 4 25.57 27.78 -37.16
N GLY A 5 25.76 26.50 -36.82
CA GLY A 5 25.94 25.99 -35.46
C GLY A 5 24.94 26.42 -34.39
N GLU A 6 23.65 26.14 -34.56
CA GLU A 6 22.79 26.02 -33.37
C GLU A 6 23.33 24.85 -32.56
N ALA A 7 23.85 25.14 -31.36
CA ALA A 7 24.31 24.11 -30.44
C ALA A 7 23.10 23.23 -30.09
N THR A 8 22.98 22.08 -30.74
CA THR A 8 21.95 21.09 -30.44
C THR A 8 22.17 20.61 -29.01
N GLY A 9 21.29 21.04 -28.11
CA GLY A 9 21.34 20.68 -26.70
C GLY A 9 20.60 19.38 -26.44
N LEU A 10 20.70 18.90 -25.20
CA LEU A 10 19.93 17.75 -24.73
C LEU A 10 18.41 17.93 -24.91
N LEU A 11 17.92 19.18 -24.89
CA LEU A 11 16.50 19.51 -25.02
C LEU A 11 15.99 19.44 -26.46
N ASP A 12 16.88 19.45 -27.46
CA ASP A 12 16.52 19.39 -28.87
C ASP A 12 16.47 17.95 -29.39
N LEU A 13 16.77 16.97 -28.53
CA LEU A 13 16.72 15.56 -28.88
C LEU A 13 15.28 15.08 -29.05
N PRO A 14 15.04 14.15 -30.01
CA PRO A 14 13.78 13.45 -30.09
C PRO A 14 13.51 12.63 -28.81
N PRO A 15 12.24 12.44 -28.43
CA PRO A 15 11.86 11.79 -27.18
C PRO A 15 12.38 10.35 -27.07
N GLU A 16 12.54 9.64 -28.19
CA GLU A 16 13.10 8.29 -28.23
C GLU A 16 14.53 8.26 -27.68
N LEU A 17 15.38 9.22 -28.08
CA LEU A 17 16.75 9.31 -27.56
C LEU A 17 16.77 9.72 -26.08
N LEU A 18 15.82 10.55 -25.64
CA LEU A 18 15.67 10.87 -24.22
C LEU A 18 15.29 9.64 -23.39
N PHE A 19 14.48 8.73 -23.94
CA PHE A 19 14.14 7.45 -23.30
C PHE A 19 15.35 6.52 -23.21
N ASP A 20 16.14 6.40 -24.28
CA ASP A 20 17.36 5.59 -24.28
C ASP A 20 18.38 6.14 -23.27
N ILE A 21 18.56 7.46 -23.23
CA ILE A 21 19.42 8.12 -22.23
C ILE A 21 18.91 7.81 -20.81
N LEU A 22 17.61 7.83 -20.56
CA LEU A 22 17.06 7.47 -19.24
C LEU A 22 17.39 6.02 -18.88
N VAL A 23 17.17 5.07 -19.80
CA VAL A 23 17.41 3.64 -19.56
C VAL A 23 18.90 3.33 -19.37
N HIS A 24 19.79 3.97 -20.12
CA HIS A 24 21.23 3.72 -20.02
C HIS A 24 21.89 4.47 -18.85
N SER A 25 21.45 5.69 -18.55
CA SER A 25 22.04 6.47 -17.45
C SER A 25 21.61 5.98 -16.06
N LEU A 26 20.47 5.30 -15.95
CA LEU A 26 19.85 4.84 -14.70
C LEU A 26 19.65 5.96 -13.65
N SER A 27 19.72 7.22 -14.09
CA SER A 27 19.72 8.37 -13.20
C SER A 27 18.31 8.78 -12.82
N HIS A 28 18.00 8.69 -11.53
CA HIS A 28 16.74 9.17 -10.97
C HIS A 28 16.63 10.70 -10.94
N HIS A 29 17.74 11.41 -11.13
CA HIS A 29 17.77 12.87 -11.16
C HIS A 29 17.48 13.44 -12.55
N LEU A 30 17.59 12.64 -13.62
CA LEU A 30 17.40 13.11 -14.99
C LEU A 30 16.03 13.78 -15.21
N PRO A 31 14.89 13.21 -14.74
CA PRO A 31 13.61 13.88 -14.85
C PRO A 31 13.49 15.16 -14.01
N LEU A 32 14.38 15.38 -13.03
CA LEU A 32 14.33 16.54 -12.13
C LEU A 32 15.12 17.75 -12.68
N VAL A 33 15.99 17.53 -13.66
CA VAL A 33 16.85 18.58 -14.23
C VAL A 33 16.03 19.65 -14.97
N ASN A 34 14.97 19.25 -15.69
CA ASN A 34 14.18 20.16 -16.52
C ASN A 34 12.70 19.73 -16.60
N LYS A 35 11.78 20.71 -16.59
CA LYS A 35 10.33 20.46 -16.70
C LYS A 35 9.93 19.79 -18.01
N HIS A 36 10.59 20.12 -19.13
CA HIS A 36 10.36 19.50 -20.43
C HIS A 36 10.77 18.03 -20.38
N ILE A 37 11.98 17.73 -19.92
CA ILE A 37 12.47 16.36 -19.74
C ILE A 37 11.53 15.58 -18.81
N PHE A 38 11.13 16.18 -17.68
CA PHE A 38 10.16 15.58 -16.76
C PHE A 38 8.87 15.18 -17.48
N TYR A 39 8.29 16.09 -18.27
CA TYR A 39 7.05 15.85 -18.99
C TYR A 39 7.21 14.74 -20.02
N THR A 40 8.24 14.82 -20.86
CA THR A 40 8.54 13.80 -21.88
C THR A 40 8.71 12.41 -21.26
N LEU A 41 9.53 12.29 -20.20
CA LEU A 41 9.76 11.01 -19.51
C LEU A 41 8.53 10.52 -18.74
N ARG A 42 7.69 11.41 -18.22
CA ARG A 42 6.42 11.03 -17.58
C ARG A 42 5.46 10.37 -18.57
N HIS A 43 5.50 10.79 -19.84
CA HIS A 43 4.69 10.23 -20.92
C HIS A 43 5.35 9.07 -21.66
N ALA A 44 6.52 8.59 -21.20
CA ALA A 44 7.16 7.40 -21.74
C ALA A 44 6.23 6.18 -21.72
N SER A 45 6.42 5.27 -22.69
CA SER A 45 5.61 4.05 -22.77
C SER A 45 5.80 3.17 -21.52
N PRO A 46 4.81 2.32 -21.17
CA PRO A 46 4.97 1.36 -20.08
C PRO A 46 6.19 0.45 -20.25
N PHE A 47 6.54 0.13 -21.50
CA PHE A 47 7.70 -0.69 -21.86
C PHE A 47 9.03 0.00 -21.48
N VAL A 48 9.22 1.26 -21.86
CA VAL A 48 10.42 2.05 -21.50
C VAL A 48 10.55 2.16 -19.98
N ARG A 49 9.44 2.44 -19.29
CA ARG A 49 9.41 2.52 -17.82
C ARG A 49 9.75 1.19 -17.15
N ALA A 50 9.24 0.08 -17.68
CA ALA A 50 9.56 -1.26 -17.22
C ALA A 50 11.05 -1.59 -17.42
N GLN A 51 11.60 -1.25 -18.59
CA GLN A 51 13.01 -1.45 -18.91
C GLN A 51 13.92 -0.65 -17.96
N TYR A 52 13.60 0.62 -17.70
CA TYR A 52 14.33 1.43 -16.72
C TYR A 52 14.33 0.81 -15.32
N ILE A 53 13.17 0.35 -14.83
CA ILE A 53 13.05 -0.32 -13.52
C ILE A 53 13.93 -1.58 -13.50
N LEU A 54 13.87 -2.38 -14.56
CA LEU A 54 14.60 -3.64 -14.67
C LEU A 54 16.12 -3.41 -14.73
N CYS A 55 16.60 -2.50 -15.58
CA CYS A 55 18.01 -2.18 -15.69
C CYS A 55 18.57 -1.63 -14.37
N ARG A 56 17.80 -0.79 -13.66
CA ARG A 56 18.20 -0.28 -12.35
C ARG A 56 18.27 -1.37 -11.28
N HIS A 57 17.35 -2.32 -11.32
CA HIS A 57 17.40 -3.48 -10.42
C HIS A 57 18.63 -4.34 -10.68
N TYR A 58 18.94 -4.63 -11.95
CA TYR A 58 20.14 -5.38 -12.32
C TYR A 58 21.43 -4.67 -11.94
N ASP A 59 21.53 -3.34 -12.11
CA ASP A 59 22.69 -2.56 -11.67
C ASP A 59 22.89 -2.67 -10.14
N THR A 60 21.80 -2.55 -9.38
CA THR A 60 21.84 -2.72 -7.91
C THR A 60 22.27 -4.13 -7.50
N LEU A 61 21.79 -5.16 -8.22
CA LEU A 61 22.18 -6.55 -7.97
C LEU A 61 23.65 -6.82 -8.33
N TYR A 62 24.14 -6.23 -9.42
CA TYR A 62 25.54 -6.36 -9.83
C TYR A 62 26.48 -5.80 -8.76
N GLN A 63 26.13 -4.63 -8.22
CA GLN A 63 26.88 -3.99 -7.12
C GLN A 63 26.83 -4.80 -5.81
N THR A 64 25.79 -5.59 -5.58
CA THR A 64 25.62 -6.40 -4.36
C THR A 64 25.95 -7.89 -4.56
N HIS A 65 26.49 -8.27 -5.73
CA HIS A 65 26.73 -9.67 -6.13
C HIS A 65 25.50 -10.59 -6.00
N GLY A 66 24.30 -10.01 -6.07
CA GLY A 66 23.04 -10.72 -5.98
C GLY A 66 22.64 -11.35 -7.31
N ARG A 67 21.95 -12.50 -7.26
CA ARG A 67 21.28 -13.05 -8.44
C ARG A 67 19.85 -12.53 -8.53
N PRO A 68 19.37 -12.19 -9.73
CA PRO A 68 17.99 -11.76 -9.95
C PRO A 68 17.04 -12.92 -9.69
N SER A 69 16.29 -12.86 -8.60
CA SER A 69 15.13 -13.74 -8.38
C SER A 69 13.87 -13.05 -8.89
N THR A 70 12.86 -13.83 -9.28
CA THR A 70 11.58 -13.28 -9.72
C THR A 70 10.93 -12.42 -8.65
N GLN A 71 11.04 -12.83 -7.39
CA GLN A 71 10.55 -12.07 -6.24
C GLN A 71 11.27 -10.73 -6.11
N SER A 72 12.60 -10.72 -6.23
CA SER A 72 13.38 -9.47 -6.14
C SER A 72 13.01 -8.46 -7.21
N VAL A 73 12.72 -8.91 -8.44
CA VAL A 73 12.30 -8.03 -9.54
C VAL A 73 10.94 -7.41 -9.25
N MET A 74 9.99 -8.21 -8.76
CA MET A 74 8.64 -7.72 -8.43
C MET A 74 8.65 -6.78 -7.23
N ASP A 75 9.38 -7.12 -6.16
CA ASP A 75 9.50 -6.26 -4.99
C ASP A 75 10.19 -4.93 -5.35
N ALA A 76 11.24 -4.97 -6.18
CA ALA A 76 11.88 -3.78 -6.70
C ALA A 76 10.92 -2.94 -7.54
N ALA A 77 10.18 -3.54 -8.46
CA ALA A 77 9.21 -2.84 -9.29
C ALA A 77 8.10 -2.18 -8.47
N LEU A 78 7.50 -2.93 -7.53
CA LEU A 78 6.42 -2.44 -6.66
C LEU A 78 6.91 -1.36 -5.68
N SER A 79 8.21 -1.25 -5.41
CA SER A 79 8.77 -0.16 -4.60
C SER A 79 8.64 1.22 -5.28
N TYR A 80 8.55 1.25 -6.62
CA TYR A 80 8.49 2.50 -7.38
C TYR A 80 7.06 3.05 -7.50
N PRO A 81 6.83 4.33 -7.18
CA PRO A 81 5.51 4.98 -7.35
C PRO A 81 5.01 5.07 -8.79
N MET A 82 5.88 4.87 -9.77
CA MET A 82 5.50 4.86 -11.19
C MET A 82 4.92 3.51 -11.64
N CYS A 83 5.01 2.45 -10.83
CA CYS A 83 4.59 1.10 -11.18
C CYS A 83 3.07 1.00 -11.29
N THR A 84 2.56 0.85 -12.51
CA THR A 84 1.13 0.64 -12.82
C THR A 84 0.89 -0.76 -13.38
N ILE A 85 -0.38 -1.15 -13.51
CA ILE A 85 -0.77 -2.46 -14.10
C ILE A 85 -0.08 -2.69 -15.45
N SER A 86 -0.10 -1.69 -16.33
CA SER A 86 0.54 -1.77 -17.65
C SER A 86 2.06 -1.97 -17.59
N ILE A 87 2.73 -1.47 -16.54
CA ILE A 87 4.16 -1.66 -16.34
C ILE A 87 4.44 -3.06 -15.83
N ILE A 88 3.60 -3.61 -14.95
CA ILE A 88 3.71 -5.01 -14.51
C ILE A 88 3.55 -5.94 -15.70
N GLU A 89 2.55 -5.71 -16.54
CA GLU A 89 2.35 -6.49 -17.77
C GLU A 89 3.52 -6.33 -18.76
N ALA A 90 4.16 -5.16 -18.81
CA ALA A 90 5.37 -4.98 -19.61
C ALA A 90 6.56 -5.74 -19.01
N LEU A 91 6.75 -5.68 -17.68
CA LEU A 91 7.80 -6.42 -16.95
C LEU A 91 7.67 -7.94 -17.17
N GLU A 92 6.45 -8.46 -17.10
CA GLU A 92 6.16 -9.88 -17.39
C GLU A 92 6.58 -10.30 -18.80
N ARG A 93 6.64 -9.38 -19.77
CA ARG A 93 7.04 -9.64 -21.16
C ARG A 93 8.53 -9.49 -21.42
N ILE A 94 9.24 -8.68 -20.63
CA ILE A 94 10.66 -8.35 -20.89
C ILE A 94 11.63 -9.03 -19.91
N SER A 95 11.16 -9.39 -18.71
CA SER A 95 12.04 -9.89 -17.66
C SER A 95 12.24 -11.40 -17.80
N PRO A 96 13.46 -11.90 -18.05
CA PRO A 96 13.73 -13.33 -18.15
C PRO A 96 13.21 -14.18 -16.97
N PRO A 97 13.39 -13.78 -15.69
CA PRO A 97 12.89 -14.58 -14.57
C PRO A 97 11.36 -14.58 -14.44
N LEU A 98 10.65 -13.60 -15.01
CA LEU A 98 9.18 -13.57 -15.02
C LEU A 98 8.60 -14.34 -16.21
N LEU A 99 9.29 -14.32 -17.35
CA LEU A 99 8.92 -15.07 -18.56
C LEU A 99 8.95 -16.58 -18.34
N ALA A 100 9.88 -17.07 -17.53
CA ALA A 100 10.02 -18.49 -17.23
C ALA A 100 8.92 -19.05 -16.31
N LEU A 101 8.11 -18.19 -15.67
CA LEU A 101 7.11 -18.64 -14.70
C LEU A 101 5.81 -19.10 -15.37
N SER A 102 5.35 -20.28 -14.97
CA SER A 102 3.99 -20.74 -15.28
C SER A 102 2.94 -19.92 -14.51
N SER A 103 1.68 -19.96 -14.97
CA SER A 103 0.56 -19.30 -14.28
C SER A 103 0.39 -19.80 -12.83
N ALA A 104 0.66 -21.08 -12.57
CA ALA A 104 0.59 -21.65 -11.22
C ALA A 104 1.71 -21.12 -10.32
N ASP A 105 2.93 -20.95 -10.86
CA ASP A 105 4.08 -20.46 -10.11
C ASP A 105 3.95 -18.97 -9.79
N ARG A 106 3.32 -18.19 -10.69
CA ARG A 106 3.00 -16.77 -10.42
C ARG A 106 2.14 -16.61 -9.18
N LYS A 107 1.11 -17.47 -9.00
CA LYS A 107 0.28 -17.44 -7.79
C LYS A 107 1.05 -17.79 -6.54
N ARG A 108 2.09 -18.62 -6.62
CA ARG A 108 2.95 -18.97 -5.48
C ARG A 108 3.94 -17.86 -5.12
N LEU A 109 4.16 -16.92 -6.02
CA LEU A 109 5.05 -15.79 -5.77
C LEU A 109 4.40 -14.82 -4.77
N GLY A 110 5.03 -14.70 -3.60
CA GLY A 110 4.67 -13.70 -2.60
C GLY A 110 5.19 -12.32 -3.02
N VAL A 111 4.29 -11.37 -3.25
CA VAL A 111 4.63 -9.99 -3.61
C VAL A 111 4.19 -9.03 -2.52
N THR A 112 5.06 -8.09 -2.17
CA THR A 112 4.74 -7.06 -1.18
C THR A 112 4.28 -5.78 -1.87
N PRO A 113 3.04 -5.30 -1.64
CA PRO A 113 2.59 -4.06 -2.25
C PRO A 113 3.41 -2.85 -1.78
N GLY A 114 3.69 -1.94 -2.71
CA GLY A 114 4.48 -0.74 -2.43
C GLY A 114 3.83 0.19 -1.42
N ARG A 115 4.61 0.70 -0.47
CA ARG A 115 4.13 1.65 0.56
C ARG A 115 3.53 2.93 -0.02
N TRP A 116 3.91 3.30 -1.24
CA TRP A 116 3.40 4.49 -1.92
C TRP A 116 1.91 4.39 -2.24
N LEU A 117 1.37 3.18 -2.43
CA LEU A 117 -0.06 2.94 -2.68
C LEU A 117 -0.95 3.54 -1.59
N PHE A 118 -0.45 3.53 -0.36
CA PHE A 118 -1.20 3.94 0.82
C PHE A 118 -0.90 5.38 1.28
N ARG A 119 0.10 6.04 0.67
CA ARG A 119 0.59 7.35 1.16
C ARG A 119 -0.37 8.50 0.87
N ASN A 120 -1.18 8.39 -0.18
CA ASN A 120 -2.06 9.46 -0.67
C ASN A 120 -3.56 9.12 -0.57
N LEU A 121 -3.94 8.15 0.27
CA LEU A 121 -5.35 7.89 0.56
C LEU A 121 -5.96 9.17 1.13
N GLN A 122 -6.87 9.80 0.37
CA GLN A 122 -7.42 11.11 0.73
C GLN A 122 -8.16 10.99 2.07
N SER A 123 -7.71 11.74 3.09
CA SER A 123 -8.46 11.88 4.34
C SER A 123 -9.56 12.93 4.12
N HIS A 124 -10.80 12.51 3.92
CA HIS A 124 -11.94 13.42 3.77
C HIS A 124 -12.42 14.03 5.10
N THR A 125 -11.56 14.18 6.10
CA THR A 125 -11.93 14.81 7.37
C THR A 125 -11.43 16.26 7.42
N LYS A 126 -12.27 17.13 6.86
CA LYS A 126 -12.38 18.59 7.02
C LYS A 126 -11.31 19.50 6.37
N PRO A 127 -11.71 20.62 5.75
CA PRO A 127 -10.79 21.62 5.21
C PRO A 127 -10.08 22.32 6.38
N LYS A 128 -8.80 22.04 6.60
CA LYS A 128 -7.98 22.91 7.43
C LYS A 128 -7.87 24.26 6.73
N ARG A 129 -8.42 25.31 7.36
CA ARG A 129 -8.14 26.73 7.10
C ARG A 129 -6.66 26.88 6.72
N ARG A 130 -6.37 27.08 5.43
CA ARG A 130 -5.03 27.34 4.95
C ARG A 130 -4.62 28.72 5.45
N LYS A 131 -3.53 28.79 6.24
CA LYS A 131 -2.78 30.04 6.41
C LYS A 131 -2.22 30.43 5.02
N PRO A 132 -2.44 31.67 4.54
CA PRO A 132 -1.81 32.11 3.30
C PRO A 132 -0.31 32.28 3.56
N GLY A 133 0.55 31.77 2.67
CA GLY A 133 1.98 32.12 2.69
C GLY A 133 2.99 30.98 2.77
N ARG A 134 2.60 29.70 2.68
CA ARG A 134 3.60 28.63 2.47
C ARG A 134 3.43 28.00 1.09
N ILE A 135 4.22 28.48 0.13
CA ILE A 135 4.49 27.82 -1.14
C ILE A 135 5.23 26.52 -0.79
N THR A 136 4.47 25.48 -0.46
CA THR A 136 4.96 24.12 -0.59
C THR A 136 4.81 23.79 -2.07
N SER A 137 5.90 23.36 -2.69
CA SER A 137 5.96 22.88 -4.06
C SER A 137 5.06 21.65 -4.24
N THR A 138 3.75 21.86 -4.35
CA THR A 138 2.79 20.84 -4.78
C THR A 138 2.73 20.86 -6.30
N LEU A 139 3.84 20.47 -6.93
CA LEU A 139 3.88 20.04 -8.33
C LEU A 139 3.72 18.52 -8.35
N ALA A 140 2.48 18.08 -8.16
CA ALA A 140 1.93 16.88 -8.79
C ALA A 140 0.42 16.86 -8.52
N PRO A 141 -0.40 17.38 -9.45
CA PRO A 141 -1.69 16.75 -9.69
C PRO A 141 -1.37 15.28 -9.93
N GLN A 142 -1.92 14.42 -9.06
CA GLN A 142 -1.80 12.98 -9.18
C GLN A 142 -2.12 12.62 -10.63
N SER A 143 -1.21 11.90 -11.30
CA SER A 143 -1.69 11.06 -12.40
C SER A 143 -2.85 10.23 -11.84
N PRO A 144 -3.87 9.87 -12.63
CA PRO A 144 -4.95 8.96 -12.25
C PRO A 144 -4.38 7.54 -12.09
N LEU A 145 -3.41 7.41 -11.18
CA LEU A 145 -2.83 6.18 -10.72
C LEU A 145 -3.99 5.48 -10.04
N SER A 146 -4.47 4.46 -10.74
CA SER A 146 -5.53 3.53 -10.42
C SER A 146 -5.92 3.52 -8.95
N ASP A 147 -7.23 3.58 -8.70
CA ASP A 147 -7.81 3.26 -7.40
C ASP A 147 -7.02 2.09 -6.78
N PRO A 148 -6.37 2.29 -5.60
CA PRO A 148 -5.47 1.29 -5.03
C PRO A 148 -6.14 -0.08 -4.89
N LEU A 149 -7.46 -0.10 -4.71
CA LEU A 149 -8.23 -1.35 -4.72
C LEU A 149 -8.11 -2.08 -6.05
N THR A 150 -8.41 -1.42 -7.18
CA THR A 150 -8.32 -2.04 -8.52
C THR A 150 -6.92 -2.55 -8.86
N PHE A 151 -5.89 -1.82 -8.43
CA PHE A 151 -4.49 -2.24 -8.60
C PHE A 151 -4.18 -3.51 -7.80
N LEU A 152 -4.61 -3.55 -6.53
CA LEU A 152 -4.39 -4.69 -5.66
C LEU A 152 -5.22 -5.92 -6.06
N GLU A 153 -6.44 -5.73 -6.58
CA GLU A 153 -7.27 -6.80 -7.15
C GLU A 153 -6.61 -7.42 -8.38
N HIS A 154 -6.06 -6.60 -9.27
CA HIS A 154 -5.30 -7.11 -10.42
C HIS A 154 -4.05 -7.89 -9.97
N LEU A 155 -3.35 -7.39 -8.95
CA LEU A 155 -2.19 -8.08 -8.38
C LEU A 155 -2.58 -9.41 -7.73
N SER A 156 -3.63 -9.44 -6.90
CA SER A 156 -4.05 -10.63 -6.18
C SER A 156 -4.60 -11.73 -7.10
N ALA A 157 -5.11 -11.36 -8.28
CA ALA A 157 -5.51 -12.33 -9.29
C ALA A 157 -4.33 -13.15 -9.84
N LYS A 158 -3.13 -12.56 -9.89
CA LYS A 158 -1.92 -13.15 -10.47
C LYS A 158 -0.91 -13.65 -9.45
N TYR A 159 -0.81 -12.98 -8.30
CA TYR A 159 0.23 -13.16 -7.30
C TYR A 159 -0.38 -13.32 -5.90
N THR A 160 0.34 -14.00 -5.00
CA THR A 160 -0.05 -14.01 -3.58
C THR A 160 0.44 -12.72 -2.93
N LEU A 161 -0.47 -11.93 -2.38
CA LEU A 161 -0.10 -10.74 -1.63
C LEU A 161 0.47 -11.15 -0.26
N VAL A 162 1.65 -10.62 0.06
CA VAL A 162 2.28 -10.80 1.37
C VAL A 162 2.36 -9.44 2.05
N PHE A 163 1.96 -9.39 3.31
CA PHE A 163 2.00 -8.19 4.12
C PHE A 163 2.89 -8.44 5.34
N PRO A 164 4.18 -8.06 5.26
CA PRO A 164 5.02 -8.08 6.44
C PRO A 164 4.43 -7.15 7.53
N GLU A 165 4.76 -7.40 8.79
CA GLU A 165 4.17 -6.73 9.95
C GLU A 165 4.15 -5.19 9.81
N ARG A 166 5.27 -4.61 9.37
CA ARG A 166 5.39 -3.15 9.23
C ARG A 166 4.50 -2.59 8.12
N GLU A 167 4.42 -3.28 6.99
CA GLU A 167 3.62 -2.93 5.81
C GLU A 167 2.13 -3.12 6.10
N ALA A 168 1.73 -4.22 6.75
CA ALA A 168 0.37 -4.47 7.19
C ALA A 168 -0.10 -3.34 8.13
N ALA A 169 0.68 -3.05 9.17
CA ALA A 169 0.37 -1.98 10.12
C ALA A 169 0.26 -0.61 9.44
N LEU A 170 1.14 -0.31 8.48
CA LEU A 170 1.07 0.93 7.70
C LEU A 170 -0.20 0.97 6.86
N ALA A 171 -0.44 -0.04 6.02
CA ALA A 171 -1.56 -0.09 5.08
C ALA A 171 -2.91 0.00 5.79
N LEU A 172 -3.11 -0.82 6.83
CA LEU A 172 -4.34 -0.82 7.62
C LEU A 172 -4.54 0.52 8.35
N SER A 173 -3.51 1.05 9.01
CA SER A 173 -3.62 2.34 9.73
C SER A 173 -3.88 3.53 8.80
N THR A 174 -3.34 3.52 7.58
CA THR A 174 -3.62 4.56 6.58
C THR A 174 -5.04 4.48 6.06
N CYS A 175 -5.61 3.29 5.86
CA CYS A 175 -7.01 3.13 5.46
C CYS A 175 -7.95 3.64 6.56
N VAL A 176 -7.70 3.27 7.81
CA VAL A 176 -8.46 3.76 8.97
C VAL A 176 -8.44 5.28 9.06
N ARG A 177 -7.25 5.90 8.86
CA ARG A 177 -7.09 7.35 8.89
C ARG A 177 -7.79 8.06 7.72
N ALA A 178 -7.83 7.43 6.55
CA ALA A 178 -8.50 7.98 5.38
C ALA A 178 -10.04 8.00 5.56
N GLY A 179 -10.57 7.07 6.37
CA GLY A 179 -11.96 7.04 6.80
C GLY A 179 -12.85 6.09 5.98
N PRO A 180 -14.18 6.25 6.09
CA PRO A 180 -15.16 5.30 5.53
C PRO A 180 -15.03 5.01 4.04
N ALA A 181 -14.57 5.99 3.25
CA ALA A 181 -14.34 5.83 1.81
C ALA A 181 -13.33 4.72 1.48
N GLN A 182 -12.47 4.34 2.43
CA GLN A 182 -11.44 3.31 2.25
C GLN A 182 -11.78 1.99 2.96
N TYR A 183 -13.02 1.81 3.45
CA TYR A 183 -13.39 0.55 4.11
C TYR A 183 -13.45 -0.65 3.16
N SER A 184 -13.73 -0.43 1.88
CA SER A 184 -13.61 -1.47 0.84
C SER A 184 -12.17 -1.97 0.76
N LEU A 185 -11.21 -1.05 0.64
CA LEU A 185 -9.79 -1.34 0.65
C LEU A 185 -9.35 -2.01 1.96
N LEU A 186 -9.82 -1.51 3.11
CA LEU A 186 -9.52 -2.09 4.43
C LEU A 186 -9.96 -3.56 4.51
N ARG A 187 -11.20 -3.86 4.09
CA ARG A 187 -11.72 -5.24 4.06
C ARG A 187 -10.93 -6.12 3.10
N PHE A 188 -10.60 -5.59 1.91
CA PHE A 188 -9.77 -6.31 0.94
C PHE A 188 -8.41 -6.70 1.53
N LEU A 189 -7.73 -5.77 2.21
CA LEU A 189 -6.44 -6.04 2.83
C LEU A 189 -6.52 -7.15 3.89
N LEU A 190 -7.54 -7.11 4.75
CA LEU A 190 -7.77 -8.16 5.76
C LEU A 190 -8.06 -9.52 5.11
N GLN A 191 -8.88 -9.55 4.05
CA GLN A 191 -9.18 -10.76 3.28
C GLN A 191 -7.96 -11.32 2.53
N ALA A 192 -7.02 -10.46 2.17
CA ALA A 192 -5.75 -10.80 1.57
C ALA A 192 -4.69 -11.22 2.61
N GLY A 193 -5.03 -11.25 3.90
CA GLY A 193 -4.17 -11.75 4.97
C GLY A 193 -3.34 -10.68 5.69
N ALA A 194 -3.66 -9.39 5.54
CA ALA A 194 -3.05 -8.35 6.36
C ALA A 194 -3.48 -8.51 7.83
N ASP A 195 -2.51 -8.67 8.73
CA ASP A 195 -2.77 -8.88 10.15
C ASP A 195 -3.14 -7.56 10.86
N PRO A 196 -4.36 -7.44 11.45
CA PRO A 196 -4.74 -6.27 12.24
C PRO A 196 -3.96 -6.16 13.57
N GLY A 197 -3.39 -7.25 14.07
CA GLY A 197 -2.51 -7.29 15.24
C GLY A 197 -1.09 -6.76 14.99
N ALA A 198 -0.72 -6.53 13.73
CA ALA A 198 0.61 -6.12 13.34
C ALA A 198 1.09 -4.84 14.06
N LYS A 199 2.35 -4.84 14.48
CA LYS A 199 3.01 -3.73 15.19
C LYS A 199 2.25 -3.33 16.46
N HIS A 200 1.92 -4.32 17.29
CA HIS A 200 1.17 -4.13 18.55
C HIS A 200 -0.21 -3.48 18.34
N CYS A 201 -0.99 -4.01 17.39
CA CYS A 201 -2.33 -3.51 17.06
C CYS A 201 -2.31 -2.02 16.65
N PHE A 202 -1.30 -1.58 15.89
CA PHE A 202 -1.14 -0.16 15.55
C PHE A 202 -2.35 0.42 14.81
N ALA A 203 -2.96 -0.38 13.91
CA ALA A 203 -4.18 0.03 13.20
C ALA A 203 -5.36 0.27 14.17
N LEU A 204 -5.53 -0.59 15.19
CA LEU A 204 -6.56 -0.43 16.21
C LEU A 204 -6.28 0.80 17.08
N GLN A 205 -5.03 1.05 17.45
CA GLN A 205 -4.66 2.28 18.18
C GLN A 205 -5.06 3.52 17.38
N VAL A 206 -4.81 3.54 16.06
CA VAL A 206 -5.23 4.64 15.19
C VAL A 206 -6.76 4.76 15.16
N ALA A 207 -7.50 3.64 15.00
CA ALA A 207 -8.97 3.66 15.04
C ALA A 207 -9.50 4.23 16.37
N ALA A 208 -8.88 3.83 17.49
CA ALA A 208 -9.21 4.32 18.83
C ALA A 208 -8.92 5.81 19.00
N THR A 209 -7.82 6.33 18.45
CA THR A 209 -7.54 7.78 18.52
C THR A 209 -8.59 8.62 17.78
N PHE A 210 -9.13 8.11 16.67
CA PHE A 210 -10.16 8.78 15.89
C PHE A 210 -11.59 8.49 16.39
N GLY A 211 -11.77 7.58 17.35
CA GLY A 211 -13.10 7.18 17.85
C GLY A 211 -13.91 6.44 16.79
N ASN A 212 -13.25 5.80 15.83
CA ASN A 212 -13.92 5.20 14.68
C ASN A 212 -14.39 3.78 15.01
N MET A 213 -15.62 3.68 15.51
CA MET A 213 -16.26 2.41 15.88
C MET A 213 -16.37 1.45 14.69
N ASP A 214 -16.77 1.93 13.51
CA ASP A 214 -16.95 1.07 12.33
C ASP A 214 -15.63 0.45 11.87
N ALA A 215 -14.55 1.25 11.85
CA ALA A 215 -13.23 0.72 11.53
C ALA A 215 -12.76 -0.30 12.58
N MET A 216 -13.08 -0.07 13.85
CA MET A 216 -12.74 -0.99 14.94
C MET A 216 -13.45 -2.34 14.77
N LYS A 217 -14.75 -2.33 14.47
CA LYS A 217 -15.52 -3.53 14.15
C LYS A 217 -14.96 -4.27 12.95
N ILE A 218 -14.63 -3.57 11.87
CA ILE A 218 -14.02 -4.19 10.67
C ILE A 218 -12.68 -4.88 10.99
N LEU A 219 -11.85 -4.29 11.86
CA LEU A 219 -10.53 -4.82 12.21
C LEU A 219 -10.59 -6.02 13.16
N ILE A 220 -11.53 -6.01 14.11
CA ILE A 220 -11.63 -7.03 15.17
C ILE A 220 -12.55 -8.17 14.74
N GLU A 221 -13.71 -7.84 14.18
CA GLU A 221 -14.73 -8.84 13.88
C GLU A 221 -14.40 -9.55 12.55
N PRO A 222 -14.59 -10.87 12.48
CA PRO A 222 -14.50 -11.60 11.23
C PRO A 222 -15.64 -11.15 10.30
N SER A 223 -15.35 -11.01 9.01
CA SER A 223 -16.40 -10.75 8.02
C SER A 223 -17.02 -12.06 7.57
N GLU A 224 -18.23 -12.03 7.02
CA GLU A 224 -18.92 -13.26 6.57
C GLU A 224 -18.10 -14.08 5.57
N SER A 225 -17.27 -13.43 4.75
CA SER A 225 -16.39 -14.12 3.80
C SER A 225 -15.22 -14.83 4.48
N ASP A 226 -14.74 -14.35 5.63
CA ASP A 226 -13.71 -15.03 6.42
C ASP A 226 -14.29 -16.27 7.10
N VAL A 227 -15.53 -16.16 7.60
CA VAL A 227 -16.28 -17.29 8.17
C VAL A 227 -16.41 -18.41 7.15
N ARG A 228 -16.83 -18.09 5.92
CA ARG A 228 -16.96 -19.09 4.84
C ARG A 228 -15.62 -19.74 4.47
N LYS A 229 -14.55 -18.95 4.33
CA LYS A 229 -13.21 -19.48 4.05
C LYS A 229 -12.70 -20.40 5.16
N GLN A 230 -13.05 -20.09 6.41
CA GLN A 230 -12.70 -20.92 7.55
C GLN A 230 -13.51 -22.22 7.56
N GLU A 231 -14.83 -22.16 7.35
CA GLU A 231 -15.69 -23.35 7.22
C GLU A 231 -15.24 -24.29 6.10
N GLU A 232 -14.83 -23.73 4.94
CA GLU A 232 -14.29 -24.49 3.81
C GLU A 232 -12.96 -25.19 4.15
N ARG A 233 -12.06 -24.52 4.88
CA ARG A 233 -10.79 -25.10 5.33
C ARG A 233 -10.97 -26.17 6.39
N GLU A 234 -11.97 -26.02 7.25
CA GLU A 234 -12.27 -26.95 8.35
C GLU A 234 -13.13 -28.15 7.89
N GLY A 235 -13.55 -28.20 6.62
CA GLY A 235 -14.26 -29.36 6.05
C GLY A 235 -15.59 -29.68 6.74
N VAL A 236 -16.24 -28.68 7.34
CA VAL A 236 -17.42 -28.90 8.19
C VAL A 236 -18.63 -29.25 7.32
N THR A 237 -19.02 -30.52 7.34
CA THR A 237 -20.28 -31.01 6.77
C THR A 237 -21.48 -30.31 7.43
N LYS A 238 -22.49 -29.91 6.64
CA LYS A 238 -23.64 -29.01 6.94
C LYS A 238 -24.57 -29.40 8.12
N GLY A 239 -24.14 -30.16 9.13
CA GLY A 239 -24.98 -30.65 10.23
C GLY A 239 -24.52 -30.31 11.65
N GLY A 240 -23.38 -29.64 11.85
CA GLY A 240 -22.85 -29.29 13.18
C GLY A 240 -23.33 -27.92 13.68
N LYS A 241 -23.54 -27.76 15.00
CA LYS A 241 -23.78 -26.45 15.64
C LYS A 241 -22.70 -25.47 15.20
N ARG A 242 -23.10 -24.35 14.58
CA ARG A 242 -22.21 -23.26 14.16
C ARG A 242 -21.37 -22.82 15.36
N ARG A 243 -20.07 -23.10 15.32
CA ARG A 243 -19.10 -22.59 16.31
C ARG A 243 -19.07 -21.07 16.18
N ARG A 244 -19.12 -20.34 17.29
CA ARG A 244 -18.95 -18.88 17.27
C ARG A 244 -17.55 -18.59 16.72
N VAL A 245 -17.48 -17.78 15.68
CA VAL A 245 -16.20 -17.36 15.08
C VAL A 245 -15.57 -16.37 16.03
N GLU A 246 -14.36 -16.67 16.46
CA GLU A 246 -13.59 -15.82 17.36
C GLU A 246 -13.15 -14.53 16.64
N ASP A 247 -12.85 -13.50 17.43
CA ASP A 247 -12.33 -12.24 16.89
C ASP A 247 -10.97 -12.45 16.21
N ARG A 248 -10.70 -11.67 15.15
CA ARG A 248 -9.41 -11.72 14.43
C ARG A 248 -8.23 -11.33 15.31
N VAL A 249 -8.46 -10.39 16.23
CA VAL A 249 -7.44 -9.82 17.09
C VAL A 249 -8.04 -9.39 18.41
N HIS A 250 -7.32 -9.67 19.49
CA HIS A 250 -7.68 -9.22 20.83
C HIS A 250 -7.11 -7.81 21.06
N PRO A 251 -7.94 -6.80 21.35
CA PRO A 251 -7.45 -5.44 21.56
C PRO A 251 -6.55 -5.34 22.79
N THR A 252 -5.45 -4.60 22.67
CA THR A 252 -4.50 -4.39 23.79
C THR A 252 -4.99 -3.27 24.71
N SER A 253 -4.57 -3.27 25.99
CA SER A 253 -4.81 -2.16 26.94
C SER A 253 -4.36 -0.78 26.39
N LYS A 254 -3.33 -0.73 25.54
CA LYS A 254 -2.91 0.49 24.81
C LYS A 254 -4.00 1.06 23.89
N VAL A 255 -4.81 0.21 23.25
CA VAL A 255 -5.92 0.63 22.39
C VAL A 255 -7.02 1.27 23.24
N LEU A 256 -7.33 0.67 24.39
CA LEU A 256 -8.28 1.23 25.35
C LEU A 256 -7.80 2.57 25.91
N LEU A 257 -6.53 2.65 26.34
CA LEU A 257 -5.91 3.90 26.79
C LEU A 257 -6.00 5.00 25.72
N ALA A 258 -5.80 4.66 24.43
CA ALA A 258 -5.93 5.62 23.34
C ALA A 258 -7.37 6.14 23.16
N ALA A 259 -8.39 5.28 23.32
CA ALA A 259 -9.80 5.68 23.26
C ALA A 259 -10.16 6.62 24.43
N VAL A 260 -9.79 6.23 25.65
CA VAL A 260 -10.02 6.97 26.89
C VAL A 260 -9.33 8.34 26.85
N LYS A 261 -8.05 8.39 26.46
CA LYS A 261 -7.29 9.65 26.34
C LYS A 261 -7.92 10.64 25.37
N ASN A 262 -8.59 10.16 24.32
CA ASN A 262 -9.28 11.00 23.34
C ASN A 262 -10.78 11.19 23.64
N LYS A 263 -11.25 10.76 24.82
CA LYS A 263 -12.63 10.89 25.32
C LYS A 263 -13.69 10.19 24.47
N HIS A 264 -13.33 9.08 23.83
CA HIS A 264 -14.29 8.26 23.08
C HIS A 264 -14.96 7.25 24.01
N THR A 265 -15.94 7.71 24.80
CA THR A 265 -16.65 6.93 25.83
C THR A 265 -17.30 5.66 25.27
N GLU A 266 -18.09 5.78 24.21
CA GLU A 266 -18.79 4.66 23.56
C GLU A 266 -17.81 3.54 23.15
N LEU A 267 -16.67 3.93 22.58
CA LEU A 267 -15.63 2.99 22.16
C LEU A 267 -14.95 2.33 23.36
N ALA A 268 -14.68 3.08 24.43
CA ALA A 268 -14.10 2.54 25.65
C ALA A 268 -15.05 1.53 26.32
N HIS A 269 -16.34 1.86 26.45
CA HIS A 269 -17.36 0.94 26.97
C HIS A 269 -17.45 -0.33 26.12
N TRP A 270 -17.48 -0.19 24.80
CA TRP A 270 -17.50 -1.33 23.89
C TRP A 270 -16.28 -2.26 24.09
N LEU A 271 -15.07 -1.68 24.19
CA LEU A 271 -13.85 -2.45 24.41
C LEU A 271 -13.85 -3.21 25.76
N ILE A 272 -14.38 -2.60 26.82
CA ILE A 272 -14.41 -3.19 28.16
C ILE A 272 -15.50 -4.27 28.25
N HIS A 273 -16.72 -3.94 27.84
CA HIS A 273 -17.89 -4.81 28.07
C HIS A 273 -18.06 -5.89 27.02
N GLU A 274 -17.85 -5.57 25.73
CA GLU A 274 -18.04 -6.54 24.65
C GLU A 274 -16.76 -7.32 24.34
N LYS A 275 -15.61 -6.64 24.35
CA LYS A 275 -14.30 -7.26 24.01
C LYS A 275 -13.48 -7.70 25.22
N GLY A 276 -13.94 -7.41 26.44
CA GLY A 276 -13.32 -7.89 27.67
C GLY A 276 -11.91 -7.33 27.94
N VAL A 277 -11.58 -6.15 27.41
CA VAL A 277 -10.26 -5.55 27.60
C VAL A 277 -10.14 -5.05 29.04
N VAL A 278 -9.18 -5.61 29.78
CA VAL A 278 -8.92 -5.19 31.17
C VAL A 278 -8.18 -3.84 31.18
N PRO A 279 -8.71 -2.82 31.85
CA PRO A 279 -8.07 -1.51 31.95
C PRO A 279 -6.88 -1.52 32.92
N ASP A 280 -5.79 -0.85 32.53
CA ASP A 280 -4.68 -0.54 33.43
C ASP A 280 -5.10 0.45 34.52
N MET A 281 -4.36 0.51 35.65
CA MET A 281 -4.61 1.45 36.76
C MET A 281 -4.71 2.92 36.29
N THR A 282 -3.87 3.32 35.34
CA THR A 282 -3.90 4.67 34.75
C THR A 282 -5.20 4.92 33.98
N THR A 283 -5.63 3.95 33.19
CA THR A 283 -6.89 3.98 32.44
C THR A 283 -8.10 4.03 33.37
N MET A 284 -8.07 3.28 34.49
CA MET A 284 -9.12 3.30 35.51
C MET A 284 -9.31 4.69 36.14
N HIS A 285 -8.22 5.37 36.49
CA HIS A 285 -8.31 6.74 37.00
C HIS A 285 -8.88 7.71 35.97
N MET A 286 -8.53 7.56 34.69
CA MET A 286 -9.10 8.41 33.63
C MET A 286 -10.60 8.14 33.44
N LEU A 287 -11.03 6.88 33.51
CA LEU A 287 -12.45 6.50 33.39
C LEU A 287 -13.31 7.04 34.55
N GLN A 288 -12.75 7.17 35.76
CA GLN A 288 -13.46 7.76 36.90
C GLN A 288 -13.72 9.27 36.76
N HIS A 289 -12.96 9.94 35.89
CA HIS A 289 -13.04 11.38 35.65
C HIS A 289 -13.61 11.76 34.27
N MET A 290 -14.05 10.77 33.48
CA MET A 290 -14.73 10.96 32.21
C MET A 290 -16.24 11.13 32.40
#